data_AF-A0A2P0AZS4-F1
#
_entry.id   AF-A0A2P0AZS4-F1
#
_cell.length_a   1.000
_cell.length_b   1.000
_cell.length_c   1.000
_cell.angle_alpha   90.00
_cell.angle_beta   90.00
_cell.angle_gamma   90.00
#
_symmetry.space_group_name_H-M   'P 1'
#
loop_
_entity.id
_entity.type
_entity.pdbx_description
1 polymer ?
#
loop_
_entity_poly.entity_id
_entity_poly.type
_entity_poly.pdbx_seq_one_letter_code
_entity_poly.pdbx_strand_id
1 'polypeptide(L)'
;MSDDLKSPLRITFVAGALSLLAACATPAPPPPPPPPPPPPPIPARPIPPMGAAATMLIPQVAPDGVRQTVNAYVTPAQTTWNVRSAFNVAALNCLAPQHANILENYKVFLTNFDKPLDKANDKVEAEFRDKYGDRKTGRAELDNYMTKVYNYFTMPPAKQAFCDAALELSNESVLVAPADLESFSARALARFEGVFEDFFRSFERYETNLATWDRLYGTPAGLYPSYGPTTQVADNDTVPGTETRVLLNAPIDNPGGQSVTIPQETQSIDVMPSTAATEGTQQPTTGQVVLPETATASTAGDLQGPPAPDPSR
;
A
#
# COMPACT_ATOMS: atom_id res chain seq x y z
N MET A 1 -65.46 -29.98 121.88
CA MET A 1 -64.27 -29.12 121.88
C MET A 1 -63.45 -29.57 120.68
N SER A 2 -63.88 -29.21 119.46
CA SER A 2 -63.51 -27.96 118.76
C SER A 2 -62.08 -28.10 118.21
N ASP A 3 -61.75 -28.11 116.91
CA ASP A 3 -62.46 -27.64 115.73
C ASP A 3 -62.00 -28.35 114.43
N ASP A 4 -62.95 -28.39 113.49
CA ASP A 4 -62.89 -28.27 112.02
C ASP A 4 -62.03 -29.16 111.09
N LEU A 5 -62.77 -29.94 110.31
CA LEU A 5 -62.44 -30.46 108.98
C LEU A 5 -62.80 -29.44 107.87
N LYS A 6 -62.08 -29.56 106.74
CA LYS A 6 -62.36 -29.12 105.34
C LYS A 6 -61.71 -27.81 104.86
N SER A 7 -60.84 -27.92 103.86
CA SER A 7 -61.26 -27.73 102.46
C SER A 7 -60.21 -28.20 101.44
N PRO A 8 -60.62 -28.70 100.25
CA PRO A 8 -59.75 -29.20 99.19
C PRO A 8 -59.49 -28.15 98.08
N LEU A 9 -58.70 -28.56 97.08
CA LEU A 9 -58.46 -27.93 95.78
C LEU A 9 -57.53 -26.70 95.78
N ARG A 10 -56.30 -26.92 95.30
CA ARG A 10 -55.78 -26.18 94.13
C ARG A 10 -55.03 -27.13 93.21
N ILE A 11 -55.69 -27.42 92.09
CA ILE A 11 -55.14 -28.00 90.87
C ILE A 11 -54.19 -26.97 90.27
N THR A 12 -52.94 -27.33 90.05
CA THR A 12 -52.07 -26.65 89.09
C THR A 12 -51.34 -27.69 88.25
N PHE A 13 -51.85 -27.84 87.04
CA PHE A 13 -51.20 -28.45 85.90
C PHE A 13 -49.83 -27.79 85.64
N VAL A 14 -48.76 -28.59 85.62
CA VAL A 14 -47.52 -28.24 84.90
C VAL A 14 -47.09 -29.48 84.12
N ALA A 15 -47.72 -29.69 82.97
CA ALA A 15 -47.23 -30.58 81.92
C ALA A 15 -46.98 -29.69 80.70
N GLY A 16 -45.71 -29.45 80.38
CA GLY A 16 -45.33 -28.73 79.17
C GLY A 16 -43.99 -28.04 79.33
N ALA A 17 -42.94 -28.64 78.75
CA ALA A 17 -41.90 -27.95 77.97
C ALA A 17 -40.69 -28.89 77.76
N LEU A 18 -40.77 -29.82 76.79
CA LEU A 18 -39.59 -30.51 76.26
C LEU A 18 -39.88 -31.08 74.86
N SER A 19 -40.36 -30.23 73.94
CA SER A 19 -40.58 -30.65 72.54
C SER A 19 -40.62 -29.50 71.51
N LEU A 20 -39.85 -28.41 71.72
CA LEU A 20 -39.77 -27.30 70.75
C LEU A 20 -38.33 -26.76 70.54
N LEU A 21 -37.33 -27.63 70.37
CA LEU A 21 -35.93 -27.21 70.09
C LEU A 21 -35.37 -27.66 68.73
N ALA A 22 -36.20 -28.11 67.79
CA ALA A 22 -35.75 -28.54 66.47
C ALA A 22 -36.47 -27.79 65.33
N ALA A 23 -36.45 -26.46 65.35
CA ALA A 23 -36.92 -25.67 64.22
C ALA A 23 -36.24 -24.28 64.15
N CYS A 24 -34.92 -24.26 63.96
CA CYS A 24 -34.16 -23.09 63.49
C CYS A 24 -32.80 -23.56 62.94
N ALA A 25 -32.81 -24.41 61.91
CA ALA A 25 -31.63 -24.60 61.07
C ALA A 25 -31.81 -23.70 59.85
N THR A 26 -31.19 -22.52 59.86
CA THR A 26 -31.06 -21.68 58.66
C THR A 26 -30.30 -22.49 57.60
N PRO A 27 -30.86 -22.72 56.40
CA PRO A 27 -30.12 -23.33 55.32
C PRO A 27 -28.82 -22.55 55.10
N ALA A 28 -27.70 -23.25 54.91
CA ALA A 28 -26.46 -22.60 54.54
C ALA A 28 -26.72 -21.71 53.32
N PRO A 29 -26.18 -20.48 53.28
CA PRO A 29 -26.34 -19.61 52.12
C PRO A 29 -25.94 -20.40 50.87
N PRO A 30 -26.72 -20.34 49.78
CA PRO A 30 -26.33 -20.99 48.54
C PRO A 30 -24.91 -20.52 48.17
N PRO A 31 -24.05 -21.44 47.68
CA PRO A 31 -22.69 -21.08 47.30
C PRO A 31 -22.73 -19.87 46.36
N PRO A 32 -21.80 -18.91 46.50
CA PRO A 32 -21.77 -17.74 45.65
C PRO A 32 -21.72 -18.20 44.18
N PRO A 33 -22.47 -17.53 43.29
CA PRO A 33 -22.45 -17.89 41.88
C PRO A 33 -21.01 -17.86 41.37
N PRO A 34 -20.63 -18.80 40.49
CA PRO A 34 -19.29 -18.82 39.91
C PRO A 34 -18.99 -17.45 39.27
N PRO A 35 -17.76 -16.95 39.39
CA PRO A 35 -17.40 -15.67 38.80
C PRO A 35 -17.71 -15.71 37.30
N PRO A 36 -18.27 -14.63 36.74
CA PRO A 36 -18.57 -14.58 35.32
C PRO A 36 -17.29 -14.85 34.52
N PRO A 37 -17.38 -15.60 33.40
CA PRO A 37 -16.23 -15.85 32.57
C PRO A 37 -15.61 -14.52 32.10
N PRO A 38 -14.27 -14.43 32.00
CA PRO A 38 -13.61 -13.22 31.54
C PRO A 38 -14.12 -12.85 30.14
N PRO A 39 -14.29 -11.54 29.84
CA PRO A 39 -14.73 -11.12 28.51
C PRO A 39 -13.74 -11.59 27.45
N PRO A 40 -14.23 -11.93 26.24
CA PRO A 40 -13.35 -12.37 25.15
C PRO A 40 -12.32 -11.27 24.81
N PRO A 41 -11.09 -11.65 24.42
CA PRO A 41 -10.07 -10.67 24.06
C PRO A 41 -10.49 -9.87 22.82
N ILE A 42 -10.11 -8.59 22.79
CA ILE A 42 -10.34 -7.70 21.64
C ILE A 42 -9.55 -8.24 20.45
N PRO A 43 -10.15 -8.38 19.25
CA PRO A 43 -9.41 -8.82 18.06
C PRO A 43 -8.32 -7.81 17.68
N ALA A 44 -7.25 -8.28 17.03
CA ALA A 44 -6.18 -7.41 16.57
C ALA A 44 -6.71 -6.35 15.58
N ARG A 45 -6.18 -5.12 15.68
CA ARG A 45 -6.50 -4.05 14.74
C ARG A 45 -6.01 -4.45 13.34
N PRO A 46 -6.83 -4.30 12.28
CA PRO A 46 -6.39 -4.58 10.91
C PRO A 46 -5.13 -3.78 10.55
N ILE A 47 -4.25 -4.41 9.77
CA ILE A 47 -3.03 -3.79 9.23
C ILE A 47 -3.14 -3.66 7.71
N PRO A 48 -2.48 -2.66 7.09
CA PRO A 48 -2.47 -2.51 5.64
C PRO A 48 -1.94 -3.77 4.93
N PRO A 49 -2.51 -4.13 3.77
CA PRO A 49 -2.05 -5.28 3.02
C PRO A 49 -0.68 -5.03 2.39
N MET A 50 0.09 -6.10 2.17
CA MET A 50 1.32 -6.08 1.35
C MET A 50 2.35 -5.03 1.77
N GLY A 51 2.40 -4.69 3.06
CA GLY A 51 3.35 -3.70 3.60
C GLY A 51 3.06 -2.26 3.17
N ALA A 52 1.85 -1.96 2.69
CA ALA A 52 1.46 -0.60 2.35
C ALA A 52 1.47 0.33 3.58
N ALA A 53 1.70 1.62 3.36
CA ALA A 53 1.54 2.61 4.41
C ALA A 53 0.06 2.79 4.76
N ALA A 54 -0.27 2.92 6.04
CA ALA A 54 -1.65 3.17 6.49
C ALA A 54 -2.22 4.51 5.96
N THR A 55 -1.35 5.43 5.54
CA THR A 55 -1.71 6.75 4.96
C THR A 55 -1.66 6.76 3.43
N MET A 56 -1.50 5.59 2.78
CA MET A 56 -1.45 5.51 1.33
C MET A 56 -2.77 5.94 0.71
N LEU A 57 -2.70 6.83 -0.28
CA LEU A 57 -3.86 7.20 -1.09
C LEU A 57 -3.93 6.27 -2.30
N ILE A 58 -5.07 5.62 -2.47
CA ILE A 58 -5.32 4.78 -3.65
C ILE A 58 -6.22 5.51 -4.66
N PRO A 59 -6.03 5.28 -5.97
CA PRO A 59 -6.89 5.85 -7.00
C PRO A 59 -8.34 5.44 -6.79
N GLN A 60 -9.27 6.40 -6.93
CA GLN A 60 -10.70 6.15 -6.74
C GLN A 60 -11.32 5.51 -7.99
N VAL A 61 -12.45 4.83 -7.80
CA VAL A 61 -13.28 4.33 -8.90
C VAL A 61 -14.28 5.41 -9.29
N ALA A 62 -14.28 5.79 -10.57
CA ALA A 62 -15.22 6.77 -11.11
C ALA A 62 -16.64 6.17 -11.26
N PRO A 63 -17.69 7.01 -11.48
CA PRO A 63 -19.06 6.53 -11.62
C PRO A 63 -19.30 5.53 -12.76
N ASP A 64 -18.41 5.48 -13.76
CA ASP A 64 -18.43 4.51 -14.85
C ASP A 64 -17.77 3.17 -14.50
N GLY A 65 -17.28 3.01 -13.26
CA GLY A 65 -16.64 1.80 -12.78
C GLY A 65 -15.14 1.71 -13.10
N VAL A 66 -14.55 2.71 -13.74
CA VAL A 66 -13.12 2.71 -14.09
C VAL A 66 -12.30 3.33 -12.94
N ARG A 67 -11.29 2.59 -12.48
CA ARG A 67 -10.33 3.13 -11.52
C ARG A 67 -9.45 4.20 -12.19
N GLN A 68 -9.36 5.37 -11.56
CA GLN A 68 -8.69 6.55 -12.11
C GLN A 68 -7.16 6.49 -11.93
N THR A 69 -6.53 5.47 -12.53
CA THR A 69 -5.07 5.31 -12.56
C THR A 69 -4.45 6.22 -13.65
N VAL A 70 -3.11 6.23 -13.73
CA VAL A 70 -2.40 6.91 -14.83
C VAL A 70 -2.67 6.26 -16.20
N ASN A 71 -3.19 5.03 -16.20
CA ASN A 71 -3.54 4.26 -17.38
C ASN A 71 -5.04 4.32 -17.71
N ALA A 72 -5.83 5.13 -17.00
CA ALA A 72 -7.25 5.31 -17.31
C ALA A 72 -7.43 6.16 -18.58
N TYR A 73 -8.28 5.70 -19.49
CA TYR A 73 -8.64 6.37 -20.76
C TYR A 73 -7.45 6.81 -21.63
N VAL A 74 -6.35 6.06 -21.56
CA VAL A 74 -5.18 6.31 -22.41
C VAL A 74 -5.47 5.95 -23.88
N THR A 75 -4.83 6.66 -24.80
CA THR A 75 -4.92 6.35 -26.24
C THR A 75 -4.19 5.03 -26.57
N PRO A 76 -4.40 4.42 -27.75
CA PRO A 76 -3.63 3.23 -28.15
C PRO A 76 -2.12 3.48 -28.20
N ALA A 77 -1.70 4.69 -28.59
CA ALA A 77 -0.29 5.08 -28.59
C ALA A 77 0.28 5.17 -27.17
N GLN A 78 -0.43 5.84 -26.25
CA GLN A 78 -0.08 5.90 -24.83
C GLN A 78 -0.08 4.51 -24.18
N THR A 79 -1.05 3.64 -24.52
CA THR A 79 -1.11 2.24 -24.07
C THR A 79 0.18 1.50 -24.43
N THR A 80 0.59 1.58 -25.69
CA THR A 80 1.81 0.96 -26.19
C THR A 80 3.06 1.49 -25.48
N TRP A 81 3.13 2.82 -25.33
CA TRP A 81 4.26 3.48 -24.68
C TRP A 81 4.36 3.19 -23.18
N ASN A 82 3.22 3.06 -22.49
CA ASN A 82 3.16 2.72 -21.07
C ASN A 82 3.53 1.25 -20.85
N VAL A 83 3.16 0.33 -21.74
CA VAL A 83 3.64 -1.07 -21.68
C VAL A 83 5.15 -1.16 -21.87
N ARG A 84 5.72 -0.39 -22.80
CA ARG A 84 7.19 -0.28 -22.93
C ARG A 84 7.82 0.23 -21.63
N SER A 85 7.18 1.19 -20.96
CA SER A 85 7.62 1.72 -19.68
C SER A 85 7.50 0.69 -18.55
N ALA A 86 6.43 -0.11 -18.51
CA ALA A 86 6.28 -1.22 -17.58
C ALA A 86 7.43 -2.23 -17.71
N PHE A 87 7.77 -2.65 -18.95
CA PHE A 87 8.92 -3.54 -19.15
C PHE A 87 10.26 -2.91 -18.77
N ASN A 88 10.42 -1.60 -18.98
CA ASN A 88 11.60 -0.88 -18.51
C ASN A 88 11.73 -0.95 -16.98
N VAL A 89 10.66 -0.64 -16.26
CA VAL A 89 10.61 -0.73 -14.80
C VAL A 89 10.89 -2.14 -14.34
N ALA A 90 10.28 -3.15 -14.98
CA ALA A 90 10.49 -4.54 -14.64
C ALA A 90 11.94 -4.98 -14.83
N ALA A 91 12.57 -4.63 -15.97
CA ALA A 91 13.96 -4.95 -16.26
C ALA A 91 14.93 -4.36 -15.23
N LEU A 92 14.60 -3.22 -14.61
CA LEU A 92 15.41 -2.57 -13.59
C LEU A 92 15.13 -3.06 -12.17
N ASN A 93 13.90 -3.47 -11.87
CA ASN A 93 13.45 -3.70 -10.48
C ASN A 93 13.18 -5.16 -10.12
N CYS A 94 13.00 -6.04 -11.11
CA CYS A 94 12.67 -7.45 -10.94
C CYS A 94 13.93 -8.32 -11.06
N LEU A 95 14.84 -8.17 -10.12
CA LEU A 95 16.19 -8.74 -10.18
C LEU A 95 16.33 -10.12 -9.52
N ALA A 96 15.23 -10.69 -9.02
CA ALA A 96 15.28 -12.01 -8.40
C ALA A 96 15.58 -13.09 -9.47
N PRO A 97 16.27 -14.20 -9.12
CA PRO A 97 16.71 -15.19 -10.11
C PRO A 97 15.58 -15.75 -10.99
N GLN A 98 14.38 -15.91 -10.45
CA GLN A 98 13.21 -16.38 -11.22
C GLN A 98 12.75 -15.40 -12.31
N HIS A 99 13.10 -14.11 -12.19
CA HIS A 99 12.72 -13.04 -13.12
C HIS A 99 13.85 -12.68 -14.09
N ALA A 100 14.99 -13.39 -14.05
CA ALA A 100 16.20 -13.04 -14.79
C ALA A 100 15.99 -12.87 -16.31
N ASN A 101 15.00 -13.56 -16.90
CA ASN A 101 14.74 -13.49 -18.33
C ASN A 101 14.05 -12.18 -18.79
N ILE A 102 13.54 -11.36 -17.86
CA ILE A 102 12.85 -10.10 -18.22
C ILE A 102 13.79 -9.17 -19.00
N LEU A 103 15.04 -9.03 -18.57
CA LEU A 103 16.00 -8.13 -19.21
C LEU A 103 16.30 -8.54 -20.65
N GLU A 104 16.56 -9.83 -20.89
CA GLU A 104 16.87 -10.32 -22.24
C GLU A 104 15.65 -10.23 -23.16
N ASN A 105 14.46 -10.61 -22.67
CA ASN A 105 13.22 -10.45 -23.42
C ASN A 105 12.92 -8.97 -23.74
N TYR A 106 13.19 -8.06 -22.80
CA TYR A 106 12.97 -6.63 -23.03
C TYR A 106 13.92 -6.06 -24.10
N LYS A 107 15.17 -6.50 -24.16
CA LYS A 107 16.08 -6.14 -25.26
C LYS A 107 15.54 -6.60 -26.61
N VAL A 108 15.04 -7.85 -26.68
CA VAL A 108 14.40 -8.40 -27.88
C VAL A 108 13.15 -7.60 -28.25
N PHE A 109 12.31 -7.25 -27.27
CA PHE A 109 11.14 -6.41 -27.45
C PHE A 109 11.52 -5.07 -28.10
N LEU A 110 12.49 -4.35 -27.54
CA LEU A 110 12.93 -3.07 -28.10
C LEU A 110 13.44 -3.20 -29.54
N THR A 111 14.19 -4.26 -29.84
CA THR A 111 14.73 -4.48 -31.20
C THR A 111 13.64 -4.87 -32.20
N ASN A 112 12.72 -5.76 -31.82
CA ASN A 112 11.65 -6.22 -32.71
C ASN A 112 10.61 -5.13 -33.01
N PHE A 113 10.39 -4.23 -32.05
CA PHE A 113 9.36 -3.21 -32.11
C PHE A 113 9.89 -1.78 -32.28
N ASP A 114 11.17 -1.59 -32.62
CA ASP A 114 11.82 -0.28 -32.81
C ASP A 114 10.95 0.72 -33.60
N LYS A 115 10.62 0.40 -34.86
CA LYS A 115 9.79 1.27 -35.71
C LYS A 115 8.35 1.49 -35.18
N PRO A 116 7.60 0.44 -34.76
CA PRO A 116 6.31 0.66 -34.10
C PRO A 116 6.37 1.52 -32.83
N LEU A 117 7.41 1.38 -32.01
CA LEU A 117 7.60 2.15 -30.77
C LEU A 117 7.91 3.61 -31.06
N ASP A 118 8.76 3.90 -32.05
CA ASP A 118 9.01 5.27 -32.52
C ASP A 118 7.71 5.94 -32.97
N LYS A 119 6.91 5.24 -33.78
CA LYS A 119 5.60 5.73 -34.23
C LYS A 119 4.66 5.99 -33.05
N ALA A 120 4.64 5.12 -32.05
CA ALA A 120 3.84 5.32 -30.84
C ALA A 120 4.32 6.55 -30.07
N ASN A 121 5.62 6.72 -29.86
CA ASN A 121 6.19 7.88 -29.19
C ASN A 121 5.86 9.19 -29.92
N ASP A 122 6.10 9.27 -31.23
CA ASP A 122 5.77 10.43 -32.04
C ASP A 122 4.29 10.82 -31.92
N LYS A 123 3.41 9.81 -31.85
CA LYS A 123 1.98 10.03 -31.66
C LYS A 123 1.66 10.55 -30.27
N VAL A 124 2.28 10.03 -29.21
CA VAL A 124 2.11 10.53 -27.83
C VAL A 124 2.61 11.98 -27.74
N GLU A 125 3.77 12.29 -28.31
CA GLU A 125 4.30 13.67 -28.34
C GLU A 125 3.36 14.62 -29.07
N ALA A 126 2.79 14.18 -30.19
CA ALA A 126 1.79 14.95 -30.92
C ALA A 126 0.52 15.19 -30.08
N GLU A 127 0.00 14.16 -29.41
CA GLU A 127 -1.19 14.28 -28.56
C GLU A 127 -1.00 15.29 -27.42
N PHE A 128 0.17 15.28 -26.77
CA PHE A 128 0.46 16.24 -25.71
C PHE A 128 0.67 17.65 -26.24
N ARG A 129 1.39 17.82 -27.36
CA ARG A 129 1.51 19.13 -28.01
C ARG A 129 0.14 19.69 -28.39
N ASP A 130 -0.73 18.87 -28.96
CA ASP A 130 -2.05 19.29 -29.43
C ASP A 130 -2.99 19.62 -28.24
N LYS A 131 -2.90 18.84 -27.14
CA LYS A 131 -3.69 19.07 -25.92
C LYS A 131 -3.30 20.35 -25.18
N TYR A 132 -2.00 20.68 -25.14
CA TYR A 132 -1.47 21.80 -24.34
C TYR A 132 -1.12 23.04 -25.17
N GLY A 133 -1.38 23.01 -26.48
CA GLY A 133 -1.36 24.18 -27.36
C GLY A 133 0.01 24.58 -27.91
N ASP A 134 1.11 24.24 -27.24
CA ASP A 134 2.46 24.49 -27.75
C ASP A 134 3.45 23.35 -27.44
N ARG A 135 4.54 23.31 -28.19
CA ARG A 135 5.55 22.24 -28.11
C ARG A 135 6.30 22.21 -26.78
N LYS A 136 6.60 23.35 -26.19
CA LYS A 136 7.37 23.42 -24.94
C LYS A 136 6.51 22.94 -23.77
N THR A 137 5.29 23.44 -23.65
CA THR A 137 4.34 23.02 -22.60
C THR A 137 3.95 21.56 -22.79
N GLY A 138 3.63 21.13 -24.01
CA GLY A 138 3.31 19.73 -24.30
C GLY A 138 4.43 18.76 -23.90
N ARG A 139 5.69 19.11 -24.14
CA ARG A 139 6.83 18.29 -23.71
C ARG A 139 6.97 18.23 -22.19
N ALA A 140 6.88 19.37 -21.49
CA ALA A 140 6.94 19.38 -20.03
C ALA A 140 5.82 18.53 -19.40
N GLU A 141 4.61 18.60 -19.96
CA GLU A 141 3.47 17.80 -19.49
C GLU A 141 3.62 16.31 -19.81
N LEU A 142 4.23 15.96 -20.95
CA LEU A 142 4.58 14.59 -21.26
C LEU A 142 5.62 14.03 -20.27
N ASP A 143 6.65 14.81 -19.93
CA ASP A 143 7.68 14.39 -18.96
C ASP A 143 7.06 14.18 -17.56
N ASN A 144 6.15 15.07 -17.15
CA ASN A 144 5.36 14.92 -15.92
C ASN A 144 4.48 13.67 -15.96
N TYR A 145 3.82 13.41 -17.09
CA TYR A 145 3.01 12.21 -17.28
C TYR A 145 3.85 10.93 -17.19
N MET A 146 4.98 10.87 -17.90
CA MET A 146 5.87 9.71 -17.87
C MET A 146 6.39 9.44 -16.46
N THR A 147 6.73 10.48 -15.70
CA THR A 147 7.11 10.33 -14.28
C THR A 147 6.03 9.63 -13.47
N LYS A 148 4.75 9.96 -13.68
CA LYS A 148 3.62 9.28 -13.02
C LYS A 148 3.50 7.81 -13.46
N VAL A 149 3.72 7.52 -14.75
CA VAL A 149 3.72 6.14 -15.28
C VAL A 149 4.81 5.30 -14.64
N TYR A 150 6.05 5.81 -14.56
CA TYR A 150 7.15 5.11 -13.89
C TYR A 150 6.85 4.89 -12.40
N ASN A 151 6.43 5.93 -11.69
CA ASN A 151 6.08 5.83 -10.27
C ASN A 151 4.99 4.79 -10.02
N TYR A 152 3.97 4.75 -10.88
CA TYR A 152 2.88 3.78 -10.79
C TYR A 152 3.38 2.34 -10.89
N PHE A 153 4.19 2.01 -11.91
CA PHE A 153 4.74 0.66 -12.07
C PHE A 153 5.79 0.28 -11.00
N THR A 154 6.33 1.26 -10.27
CA THR A 154 7.25 1.02 -9.14
C THR A 154 6.57 0.86 -7.78
N MET A 155 5.23 0.80 -7.72
CA MET A 155 4.48 0.72 -6.47
C MET A 155 4.92 -0.47 -5.59
N PRO A 156 5.58 -0.24 -4.42
CA PRO A 156 6.20 -1.31 -3.66
C PRO A 156 5.24 -2.43 -3.21
N PRO A 157 4.01 -2.12 -2.73
CA PRO A 157 3.05 -3.16 -2.34
C PRO A 157 2.65 -4.11 -3.47
N ALA A 158 2.68 -3.66 -4.73
CA ALA A 158 2.33 -4.46 -5.90
C ALA A 158 3.55 -5.09 -6.59
N LYS A 159 4.77 -4.73 -6.18
CA LYS A 159 6.02 -5.06 -6.89
C LYS A 159 6.17 -6.56 -7.19
N GLN A 160 5.90 -7.43 -6.21
CA GLN A 160 6.09 -8.87 -6.39
C GLN A 160 5.21 -9.42 -7.51
N ALA A 161 3.90 -9.17 -7.42
CA ALA A 161 2.94 -9.61 -8.43
C ALA A 161 3.17 -8.93 -9.79
N PHE A 162 3.66 -7.68 -9.79
CA PHE A 162 4.05 -6.98 -11.01
C PHE A 162 5.22 -7.67 -11.70
N CYS A 163 6.26 -8.07 -10.95
CA CYS A 163 7.40 -8.80 -11.51
C CYS A 163 7.00 -10.17 -12.09
N ASP A 164 6.08 -10.89 -11.43
CA ASP A 164 5.56 -12.15 -11.93
C ASP A 164 4.79 -11.96 -13.25
N ALA A 165 3.90 -10.96 -13.32
CA ALA A 165 3.18 -10.62 -14.54
C ALA A 165 4.11 -10.12 -15.67
N ALA A 166 5.12 -9.31 -15.33
CA ALA A 166 6.09 -8.82 -16.28
C ALA A 166 6.93 -9.95 -16.90
N LEU A 167 7.29 -10.96 -16.12
CA LEU A 167 7.96 -12.16 -16.65
C LEU A 167 7.08 -12.88 -17.66
N GLU A 168 5.82 -13.17 -17.32
CA GLU A 168 4.85 -13.83 -18.21
C GLU A 168 4.71 -13.05 -19.53
N LEU A 169 4.42 -11.75 -19.44
CA LEU A 169 4.20 -10.89 -20.60
C LEU A 169 5.48 -10.68 -21.41
N SER A 170 6.66 -10.64 -20.78
CA SER A 170 7.93 -10.54 -21.51
C SER A 170 8.19 -11.79 -22.35
N ASN A 171 7.83 -12.98 -21.84
CA ASN A 171 7.94 -14.24 -22.58
C ASN A 171 6.91 -14.33 -23.72
N GLU A 172 5.70 -13.77 -23.56
CA GLU A 172 4.75 -13.65 -24.68
C GLU A 172 5.30 -12.70 -25.75
N SER A 173 5.89 -11.57 -25.33
CA SER A 173 6.28 -10.48 -26.22
C SER A 173 7.28 -10.87 -27.31
N VAL A 174 8.15 -11.86 -27.04
CA VAL A 174 9.16 -12.33 -28.02
C VAL A 174 8.55 -13.13 -29.18
N LEU A 175 7.28 -13.53 -29.06
CA LEU A 175 6.54 -14.27 -30.08
C LEU A 175 5.60 -13.36 -30.90
N VAL A 176 5.48 -12.08 -30.53
CA VAL A 176 4.54 -11.14 -31.15
C VAL A 176 5.15 -10.54 -32.42
N ALA A 177 4.40 -10.55 -33.52
CA ALA A 177 4.82 -9.91 -34.75
C ALA A 177 4.74 -8.37 -34.63
N PRO A 178 5.62 -7.59 -35.28
CA PRO A 178 5.60 -6.13 -35.22
C PRO A 178 4.25 -5.48 -35.52
N ALA A 179 3.46 -6.07 -36.42
CA ALA A 179 2.13 -5.58 -36.78
C ALA A 179 1.09 -5.73 -35.64
N ASP A 180 1.32 -6.65 -34.70
CA ASP A 180 0.37 -7.00 -33.64
C ASP A 180 0.68 -6.27 -32.31
N LEU A 181 1.69 -5.41 -32.28
CA LEU A 181 2.16 -4.72 -31.07
C LEU A 181 1.03 -3.99 -30.33
N GLU A 182 0.21 -3.21 -31.04
CA GLU A 182 -0.87 -2.44 -30.41
C GLU A 182 -1.88 -3.37 -29.70
N SER A 183 -2.24 -4.49 -30.36
CA SER A 183 -3.13 -5.48 -29.78
C SER A 183 -2.53 -6.17 -28.56
N PHE A 184 -1.22 -6.48 -28.61
CA PHE A 184 -0.48 -7.04 -27.50
C PHE A 184 -0.43 -6.07 -26.33
N SER A 185 -0.08 -4.80 -26.59
CA SER A 185 -0.02 -3.76 -25.57
C SER A 185 -1.37 -3.53 -24.88
N ALA A 186 -2.49 -3.58 -25.60
CA ALA A 186 -3.82 -3.48 -24.99
C ALA A 186 -4.09 -4.62 -23.98
N ARG A 187 -3.74 -5.86 -24.34
CA ARG A 187 -3.90 -7.01 -23.43
C ARG A 187 -2.90 -6.97 -22.28
N ALA A 188 -1.64 -6.64 -22.56
CA ALA A 188 -0.58 -6.55 -21.57
C ALA A 188 -0.87 -5.46 -20.53
N LEU A 189 -1.33 -4.28 -20.96
CA LEU A 189 -1.71 -3.20 -20.04
C LEU A 189 -2.87 -3.62 -19.15
N ALA A 190 -3.90 -4.26 -19.70
CA ALA A 190 -5.01 -4.78 -18.89
C ALA A 190 -4.53 -5.81 -17.85
N ARG A 191 -3.57 -6.66 -18.21
CA ARG A 191 -2.98 -7.64 -17.29
C ARG A 191 -2.14 -6.99 -16.20
N PHE A 192 -1.35 -5.96 -16.54
CA PHE A 192 -0.63 -5.16 -15.56
C PHE A 192 -1.59 -4.43 -14.62
N GLU A 193 -2.60 -3.73 -15.15
CA GLU A 193 -3.61 -3.02 -14.35
C GLU A 193 -4.34 -3.96 -13.39
N GLY A 194 -4.60 -5.21 -13.78
CA GLY A 194 -5.18 -6.22 -12.90
C GLY A 194 -4.38 -6.45 -11.61
N VAL A 195 -3.04 -6.44 -11.69
CA VAL A 195 -2.16 -6.57 -10.52
C VAL A 195 -2.36 -5.42 -9.52
N PHE A 196 -2.40 -4.19 -10.03
CA PHE A 196 -2.59 -3.01 -9.18
C PHE A 196 -4.03 -2.94 -8.65
N GLU A 197 -5.01 -3.31 -9.47
CA GLU A 197 -6.42 -3.40 -9.06
C GLU A 197 -6.62 -4.38 -7.89
N ASP A 198 -5.98 -5.55 -7.91
CA ASP A 198 -6.03 -6.51 -6.82
C ASP A 198 -5.47 -5.92 -5.52
N PHE A 199 -4.38 -5.16 -5.61
CA PHE A 199 -3.84 -4.41 -4.47
C PHE A 199 -4.83 -3.36 -3.97
N PHE A 200 -5.39 -2.52 -4.85
CA PHE A 200 -6.32 -1.47 -4.46
C PHE A 200 -7.57 -2.04 -3.79
N ARG A 201 -8.15 -3.12 -4.33
CA ARG A 201 -9.29 -3.82 -3.71
C ARG A 201 -8.96 -4.38 -2.34
N SER A 202 -7.74 -4.92 -2.16
CA SER A 202 -7.31 -5.38 -0.85
C SER A 202 -7.14 -4.23 0.14
N PHE A 203 -6.71 -3.07 -0.33
CA PHE A 203 -6.55 -1.87 0.51
C PHE A 203 -7.91 -1.29 0.93
N GLU A 204 -8.88 -1.19 0.01
CA GLU A 204 -10.27 -0.77 0.32
C GLU A 204 -10.92 -1.68 1.37
N ARG A 205 -10.70 -3.00 1.24
CA ARG A 205 -11.17 -3.97 2.25
C ARG A 205 -10.51 -3.73 3.61
N TYR A 206 -9.21 -3.42 3.62
CA TYR A 206 -8.52 -3.03 4.86
C TYR A 206 -9.15 -1.79 5.49
N GLU A 207 -9.40 -0.72 4.73
CA GLU A 207 -10.02 0.50 5.25
C GLU A 207 -11.41 0.25 5.84
N THR A 208 -12.23 -0.57 5.17
CA THR A 208 -13.56 -0.96 5.64
C THR A 208 -13.49 -1.76 6.95
N ASN A 209 -12.57 -2.72 7.02
CA ASN A 209 -12.35 -3.52 8.22
C ASN A 209 -11.82 -2.66 9.37
N LEU A 210 -10.94 -1.70 9.07
CA LEU A 210 -10.39 -0.77 10.04
C LEU A 210 -11.47 0.12 10.65
N ALA A 211 -12.30 0.75 9.82
CA ALA A 211 -13.42 1.56 10.28
C ALA A 211 -14.41 0.76 11.14
N THR A 212 -14.66 -0.50 10.77
CA THR A 212 -15.49 -1.40 11.57
C THR A 212 -14.85 -1.72 12.93
N TRP A 213 -13.56 -2.01 12.95
CA TRP A 213 -12.82 -2.27 14.19
C TRP A 213 -12.79 -1.03 15.09
N ASP A 214 -12.50 0.14 14.53
CA ASP A 214 -12.43 1.41 15.28
C ASP A 214 -13.81 1.77 15.87
N ARG A 215 -14.92 1.43 15.19
CA ARG A 215 -16.28 1.61 15.74
C ARG A 215 -16.61 0.64 16.87
N LEU A 216 -16.14 -0.60 16.81
CA LEU A 216 -16.47 -1.65 17.78
C LEU A 216 -15.57 -1.63 19.02
N TYR A 217 -14.30 -1.28 18.83
CA TYR A 217 -13.24 -1.43 19.83
C TYR A 217 -12.40 -0.17 20.02
N GLY A 218 -12.55 0.83 19.15
CA GLY A 218 -11.86 2.10 19.30
C GLY A 218 -12.40 2.88 20.50
N THR A 219 -11.49 3.50 21.25
CA THR A 219 -11.87 4.44 22.31
C THR A 219 -12.55 5.65 21.67
N PRO A 220 -13.72 6.14 22.16
CA PRO A 220 -14.32 7.37 21.66
C PRO A 220 -13.27 8.49 21.67
N ALA A 221 -12.98 9.05 20.49
CA ALA A 221 -11.93 10.04 20.31
C ALA A 221 -12.34 11.36 20.97
N GLY A 222 -12.06 11.49 22.26
CA GLY A 222 -11.94 12.79 22.94
C GLY A 222 -10.51 13.32 23.00
N LEU A 223 -9.51 12.56 22.50
CA LEU A 223 -8.08 12.88 22.67
C LEU A 223 -7.18 12.55 21.46
N TYR A 224 -7.73 12.38 20.25
CA TYR A 224 -6.92 12.35 19.03
C TYR A 224 -7.50 13.32 18.00
N PRO A 225 -6.67 14.16 17.32
CA PRO A 225 -7.16 14.94 16.20
C PRO A 225 -7.69 13.97 15.12
N SER A 226 -8.96 14.13 14.80
CA SER A 226 -9.68 13.37 13.79
C SER A 226 -8.92 13.42 12.46
N TYR A 227 -8.40 12.28 12.02
CA TYR A 227 -8.16 12.00 10.59
C TYR A 227 -9.24 11.03 10.13
N GLY A 228 -10.49 11.49 10.17
CA GLY A 228 -11.55 10.89 9.39
C GLY A 228 -11.41 11.30 7.91
N PRO A 229 -11.92 10.50 6.95
CA PRO A 229 -12.08 10.98 5.59
C PRO A 229 -13.04 12.16 5.63
N THR A 230 -12.58 13.34 5.23
CA THR A 230 -13.48 14.46 4.96
C THR A 230 -14.32 14.09 3.74
N THR A 231 -15.53 13.63 3.96
CA THR A 231 -16.61 13.71 2.98
C THR A 231 -16.89 15.20 2.78
N GLN A 232 -16.18 15.84 1.85
CA GLN A 232 -16.49 17.19 1.42
C GLN A 232 -17.78 17.11 0.60
N VAL A 233 -18.92 17.23 1.28
CA VAL A 233 -20.16 17.69 0.65
C VAL A 233 -19.87 19.13 0.27
N ALA A 234 -19.89 19.43 -1.03
CA ALA A 234 -19.74 20.78 -1.53
C ALA A 234 -20.89 21.64 -0.99
N ASP A 235 -20.63 22.39 0.07
CA ASP A 235 -21.46 23.51 0.47
C ASP A 235 -20.68 24.80 0.19
N ASN A 236 -21.35 25.68 -0.52
CA ASN A 236 -20.78 26.82 -1.20
C ASN A 236 -20.76 28.00 -0.22
N ASP A 237 -19.66 28.21 0.50
CA ASP A 237 -19.42 29.51 1.13
C ASP A 237 -17.93 29.84 1.30
N THR A 238 -17.61 31.08 0.99
CA THR A 238 -16.25 31.62 0.83
C THR A 238 -15.74 32.20 2.14
N VAL A 239 -14.48 31.93 2.55
CA VAL A 239 -13.52 32.82 3.29
C VAL A 239 -12.22 32.04 3.62
N PRO A 240 -11.03 32.68 3.67
CA PRO A 240 -9.77 32.10 3.23
C PRO A 240 -8.92 31.48 4.36
N GLY A 241 -8.27 30.35 4.05
CA GLY A 241 -7.33 29.67 4.92
C GLY A 241 -5.88 29.80 4.45
N THR A 242 -4.96 30.04 5.40
CA THR A 242 -3.52 29.82 5.25
C THR A 242 -3.18 28.42 5.78
N GLU A 243 -3.26 27.39 4.93
CA GLU A 243 -2.50 26.14 5.08
C GLU A 243 -2.26 25.53 3.69
N THR A 244 -0.99 25.46 3.27
CA THR A 244 -0.57 24.90 1.98
C THR A 244 -0.60 23.37 2.05
N ARG A 245 -1.58 22.74 1.38
CA ARG A 245 -1.63 21.29 1.17
C ARG A 245 -1.18 20.96 -0.25
N VAL A 246 -0.14 20.13 -0.38
CA VAL A 246 0.34 19.61 -1.67
C VAL A 246 -0.43 18.35 -2.02
N LEU A 247 -1.30 18.45 -3.03
CA LEU A 247 -1.94 17.31 -3.69
C LEU A 247 -0.96 16.75 -4.72
N LEU A 248 -0.91 15.43 -4.88
CA LEU A 248 -0.05 14.73 -5.86
C LEU A 248 -0.34 15.08 -7.35
N ASN A 249 -1.30 15.99 -7.60
CA ASN A 249 -1.73 16.43 -8.92
C ASN A 249 -1.99 17.96 -9.02
N ALA A 250 -1.53 18.79 -8.06
CA ALA A 250 -1.65 20.25 -8.22
C ALA A 250 -0.45 20.82 -9.01
N PRO A 251 -0.65 21.79 -9.93
CA PRO A 251 0.45 22.53 -10.53
C PRO A 251 1.24 23.26 -9.44
N ILE A 252 2.56 23.11 -9.44
CA ILE A 252 3.43 23.83 -8.50
C ILE A 252 3.84 25.16 -9.15
N ASP A 253 3.25 26.26 -8.70
CA ASP A 253 3.90 27.57 -8.80
C ASP A 253 4.91 27.66 -7.65
N ASN A 254 6.20 27.74 -7.97
CA ASN A 254 7.25 27.94 -6.96
C ASN A 254 8.05 29.22 -7.27
N PRO A 255 7.84 30.32 -6.52
CA PRO A 255 8.73 31.46 -6.53
C PRO A 255 9.77 31.31 -5.41
N GLY A 256 11.06 31.29 -5.77
CA GLY A 256 12.16 31.50 -4.83
C GLY A 256 13.03 30.26 -4.58
N GLY A 257 14.21 30.26 -5.19
CA GLY A 257 15.19 29.18 -5.03
C GLY A 257 16.08 29.32 -3.80
N GLN A 258 16.59 28.18 -3.34
CA GLN A 258 17.87 28.04 -2.65
C GLN A 258 18.38 26.59 -2.81
N SER A 259 19.62 26.45 -3.25
CA SER A 259 20.28 25.18 -3.57
C SER A 259 21.28 24.78 -2.48
N VAL A 260 21.35 23.50 -2.13
CA VAL A 260 22.42 22.92 -1.30
C VAL A 260 23.04 21.74 -2.05
N THR A 261 24.37 21.72 -2.19
CA THR A 261 25.15 20.73 -2.97
C THR A 261 26.03 19.88 -2.04
N ILE A 262 26.08 18.56 -2.25
CA ILE A 262 27.10 17.63 -1.68
C ILE A 262 27.54 16.64 -2.80
N PRO A 263 28.84 16.27 -2.92
CA PRO A 263 29.38 15.53 -4.07
C PRO A 263 29.50 14.00 -3.85
N GLN A 264 29.25 13.18 -4.88
CA GLN A 264 29.64 11.77 -4.90
C GLN A 264 29.96 11.26 -6.33
N GLU A 265 31.00 10.41 -6.41
CA GLU A 265 31.73 9.90 -7.58
C GLU A 265 30.98 8.79 -8.36
N THR A 266 31.24 8.66 -9.67
CA THR A 266 30.41 7.94 -10.65
C THR A 266 31.06 6.69 -11.26
N GLN A 267 30.25 5.67 -11.60
CA GLN A 267 30.52 4.70 -12.67
C GLN A 267 29.33 4.66 -13.64
N SER A 268 29.61 4.64 -14.95
CA SER A 268 28.67 4.91 -16.04
C SER A 268 28.29 3.65 -16.85
N ILE A 269 26.99 3.51 -17.16
CA ILE A 269 26.47 2.65 -18.23
C ILE A 269 25.56 3.52 -19.10
N ASP A 270 25.81 3.52 -20.41
CA ASP A 270 25.15 4.39 -21.39
C ASP A 270 23.66 4.04 -21.57
N VAL A 271 22.79 5.01 -21.29
CA VAL A 271 21.39 5.03 -21.72
C VAL A 271 21.29 6.07 -22.84
N MET A 272 20.94 5.64 -24.05
CA MET A 272 20.77 6.55 -25.19
C MET A 272 19.64 7.55 -24.91
N PRO A 273 19.90 8.87 -24.96
CA PRO A 273 18.84 9.87 -24.98
C PRO A 273 18.17 9.92 -26.36
N SER A 274 16.88 10.26 -26.37
CA SER A 274 16.12 10.57 -27.59
C SER A 274 16.80 11.70 -28.36
N THR A 275 17.29 11.40 -29.57
CA THR A 275 17.85 12.40 -30.48
C THR A 275 16.88 12.63 -31.65
N ALA A 276 16.19 13.77 -31.63
CA ALA A 276 15.70 14.42 -32.84
C ALA A 276 16.54 15.69 -33.07
N ALA A 277 17.08 15.82 -34.28
CA ALA A 277 18.18 16.67 -34.68
C ALA A 277 18.00 18.19 -34.44
N THR A 278 19.12 18.86 -34.15
CA THR A 278 19.41 20.20 -34.67
C THR A 278 20.90 20.27 -34.93
N GLU A 279 21.30 20.48 -36.19
CA GLU A 279 22.66 20.81 -36.57
C GLU A 279 23.09 22.10 -35.87
N GLY A 280 24.15 22.02 -35.08
CA GLY A 280 24.72 23.15 -34.36
C GLY A 280 25.83 22.67 -33.44
N THR A 281 27.07 22.94 -33.84
CA THR A 281 28.32 22.54 -33.18
C THR A 281 28.33 22.87 -31.69
N GLN A 282 28.19 21.86 -30.82
CA GLN A 282 28.62 21.91 -29.41
C GLN A 282 28.74 20.49 -28.81
N GLN A 283 29.81 20.31 -28.03
CA GLN A 283 30.37 19.08 -27.48
C GLN A 283 29.42 18.34 -26.50
N PRO A 284 29.45 17.00 -26.37
CA PRO A 284 28.42 16.25 -25.63
C PRO A 284 28.61 16.36 -24.12
N THR A 285 27.54 16.70 -23.40
CA THR A 285 27.44 16.60 -21.94
C THR A 285 26.47 15.47 -21.58
N THR A 286 27.03 14.37 -21.06
CA THR A 286 26.32 13.20 -20.53
C THR A 286 25.62 13.53 -19.21
N GLY A 287 24.29 13.43 -19.14
CA GLY A 287 23.51 13.55 -17.91
C GLY A 287 23.14 12.17 -17.34
N GLN A 288 23.55 11.90 -16.11
CA GLN A 288 23.45 10.57 -15.45
C GLN A 288 22.37 10.61 -14.34
N VAL A 289 21.47 9.63 -14.30
CA VAL A 289 20.45 9.45 -13.25
C VAL A 289 21.00 8.51 -12.17
N VAL A 290 20.88 8.88 -10.89
CA VAL A 290 21.43 8.15 -9.71
C VAL A 290 20.28 7.57 -8.86
N LEU A 291 20.38 6.28 -8.48
CA LEU A 291 19.54 5.61 -7.47
C LEU A 291 20.37 5.37 -6.18
N PRO A 292 19.81 5.49 -4.97
CA PRO A 292 20.55 5.28 -3.71
C PRO A 292 20.70 3.78 -3.35
N GLU A 293 21.91 3.39 -2.94
CA GLU A 293 22.19 2.06 -2.35
C GLU A 293 21.52 1.92 -0.97
N THR A 294 20.81 0.82 -0.76
CA THR A 294 20.23 0.46 0.53
C THR A 294 21.30 -0.21 1.39
N ALA A 295 21.49 0.29 2.61
CA ALA A 295 22.47 -0.20 3.58
C ALA A 295 22.36 -1.73 3.79
N THR A 296 23.44 -2.44 3.47
CA THR A 296 23.67 -3.83 3.88
C THR A 296 23.90 -3.93 5.38
N ALA A 297 23.30 -4.95 5.97
CA ALA A 297 23.41 -5.33 7.37
C ALA A 297 24.87 -5.46 7.85
N SER A 298 25.08 -5.04 9.10
CA SER A 298 26.32 -5.15 9.86
C SER A 298 26.82 -6.60 9.92
N THR A 299 28.08 -6.80 9.53
CA THR A 299 28.86 -8.02 9.64
C THR A 299 29.08 -8.43 11.10
N ALA A 300 28.76 -9.68 11.42
CA ALA A 300 29.22 -10.35 12.64
C ALA A 300 30.72 -10.66 12.51
N GLY A 301 31.46 -10.40 13.58
CA GLY A 301 32.93 -10.39 13.62
C GLY A 301 33.60 -11.76 13.48
N ASP A 302 34.83 -11.67 13.01
CA ASP A 302 35.85 -12.72 12.91
C ASP A 302 36.05 -13.48 14.23
N LEU A 303 35.95 -14.81 14.16
CA LEU A 303 36.63 -15.73 15.08
C LEU A 303 37.54 -16.63 14.25
N GLN A 304 38.81 -16.21 14.21
CA GLN A 304 39.96 -16.93 13.65
C GLN A 304 40.14 -18.28 14.37
N GLY A 305 40.02 -19.40 13.65
CA GLY A 305 40.48 -20.71 14.10
C GLY A 305 42.00 -20.87 13.90
N PRO A 306 42.70 -21.67 14.73
CA PRO A 306 44.17 -21.79 14.67
C PRO A 306 44.64 -22.58 13.43
N PRO A 307 45.85 -22.30 12.90
CA PRO A 307 46.36 -22.90 11.67
C PRO A 307 46.81 -24.36 11.88
N ALA A 308 46.61 -25.19 10.85
CA ALA A 308 47.10 -26.57 10.79
C ALA A 308 48.63 -26.63 10.59
N PRO A 309 49.34 -27.66 11.12
CA PRO A 309 50.78 -27.77 11.00
C PRO A 309 51.24 -28.28 9.63
N ASP A 310 52.35 -27.70 9.15
CA ASP A 310 53.04 -27.96 7.88
C ASP A 310 53.66 -29.37 7.84
N PRO A 311 53.43 -30.18 6.78
CA PRO A 311 53.98 -31.53 6.68
C PRO A 311 55.39 -31.49 6.08
N SER A 312 56.38 -31.04 6.86
CA SER A 312 57.80 -31.38 6.69
C SER A 312 58.62 -30.83 7.84
N ARG A 313 59.16 -31.76 8.65
CA ARG A 313 60.20 -31.61 9.69
C ARG A 313 59.73 -31.59 11.14
#